data_AF-A0A926S4G6-F1
#
_entry.id   AF-A0A926S4G6-F1
#
_cell.length_a   1.000
_cell.length_b   1.000
_cell.length_c   1.000
_cell.angle_alpha   90.00
_cell.angle_beta   90.00
_cell.angle_gamma   90.00
#
_symmetry.space_group_name_H-M   'P 1'
#
loop_
_entity.id
_entity.type
_entity.pdbx_description
1 polymer ?
#
loop_
_entity_poly.entity_id
_entity_poly.type
_entity_poly.pdbx_seq_one_letter_code
_entity_poly.pdbx_strand_id
1 'polypeptide(L)'
;MVGDKIKSYRFSILMLFVLVTSQSLAQQGIIISGSVTDKEGVLPGATVFLTGTKEITVTNDLGSFQFRNIVPGNYQLVVKMMGFNPFLKSITVTDEPVNLNVVLEPSIALLKEVIIRPNKEWFKNLEIFKKQFLGENENASKCKILNAERLLLVYNKKTHVLKASSDELLKIDNNALGYRITYLLANFEYSQKNNSVIYNGYPSFEILKGTNTQEALWKRNRENAYYGSIQHFLRAAYNGDIRKQGFVVYKLTNWVPGGAGYRNNIDSGEYKKRVVVDSLMEPINKSFKKMASKQALFVLYMNHEEDKIYKKAGYSFSQLFNDNRLEVGQVSVINVLSAGVAVDDRGSFFKPQDLFFEGYMGWQKISNLNPLGYTPLD
;
A
#
# COMPACT_ATOMS: atom_id res chain seq x y z
N MET A 1 -53.27 -33.86 34.51
CA MET A 1 -52.17 -34.49 33.76
C MET A 1 -51.75 -33.76 32.47
N VAL A 2 -52.59 -32.93 31.84
CA VAL A 2 -52.20 -32.20 30.60
C VAL A 2 -51.36 -30.93 30.88
N GLY A 3 -51.65 -30.21 31.98
CA GLY A 3 -50.95 -28.97 32.34
C GLY A 3 -49.47 -29.13 32.73
N ASP A 4 -49.11 -30.24 33.38
CA ASP A 4 -47.72 -30.49 33.82
C ASP A 4 -46.81 -30.86 32.64
N LYS A 5 -47.35 -31.58 31.63
CA LYS A 5 -46.63 -31.86 30.39
C LYS A 5 -46.29 -30.58 29.63
N ILE A 6 -47.22 -29.61 29.57
CA ILE A 6 -47.00 -28.32 28.89
C ILE A 6 -45.92 -27.48 29.59
N LYS A 7 -45.85 -27.51 30.93
CA LYS A 7 -44.77 -26.85 31.68
C LYS A 7 -43.40 -27.49 31.43
N SER A 8 -43.35 -28.81 31.34
CA SER A 8 -42.12 -29.55 31.02
C SER A 8 -41.61 -29.22 29.61
N TYR A 9 -42.48 -29.20 28.59
CA TYR A 9 -42.09 -28.81 27.23
C TYR A 9 -41.61 -27.36 27.13
N ARG A 10 -42.23 -26.42 27.87
CA ARG A 10 -41.77 -25.02 27.92
C ARG A 10 -40.39 -24.87 28.55
N PHE A 11 -40.09 -25.62 29.60
CA PHE A 11 -38.78 -25.61 30.23
C PHE A 11 -37.71 -26.24 29.32
N SER A 12 -38.03 -27.34 28.63
CA SER A 12 -37.13 -27.96 27.65
C SER A 12 -36.85 -27.06 26.44
N ILE A 13 -37.86 -26.34 25.93
CA ILE A 13 -37.69 -25.39 24.82
C ILE A 13 -36.84 -24.19 25.26
N LEU A 14 -37.03 -23.68 26.49
CA LEU A 14 -36.22 -22.59 27.04
C LEU A 14 -34.75 -23.03 27.22
N MET A 15 -34.52 -24.25 27.71
CA MET A 15 -33.17 -24.80 27.89
C MET A 15 -32.47 -25.06 26.54
N LEU A 16 -33.23 -25.51 25.53
CA LEU A 16 -32.73 -25.65 24.15
C LEU A 16 -32.37 -24.28 23.55
N PHE A 17 -33.17 -23.24 23.81
CA PHE A 17 -32.89 -21.88 23.35
C PHE A 17 -31.62 -21.29 23.99
N VAL A 18 -31.40 -21.54 25.29
CA VAL A 18 -30.18 -21.12 26.00
C VAL A 18 -28.94 -21.85 25.46
N LEU A 19 -29.04 -23.16 25.19
CA LEU A 19 -27.94 -23.96 24.62
C LEU A 19 -27.59 -23.55 23.17
N VAL A 20 -28.58 -23.10 22.38
CA VAL A 20 -28.35 -22.59 21.02
C VAL A 20 -27.73 -21.18 21.05
N THR A 21 -28.05 -20.34 22.05
CA THR A 21 -27.40 -19.01 22.19
C THR A 21 -25.98 -19.06 22.71
N SER A 22 -25.57 -20.10 23.44
CA SER A 22 -24.17 -20.30 23.84
C SER A 22 -23.25 -20.72 22.68
N GLN A 23 -23.81 -21.03 21.50
CA GLN A 23 -23.07 -21.16 20.25
C GLN A 23 -22.98 -19.84 19.45
N SER A 24 -23.25 -18.70 20.09
CA SER A 24 -22.70 -17.41 19.66
C SER A 24 -21.19 -17.47 19.82
N LEU A 25 -20.56 -18.10 18.82
CA LEU A 25 -19.14 -18.23 18.58
C LEU A 25 -18.43 -16.95 19.05
N ALA A 26 -17.63 -17.08 20.10
CA ALA A 26 -16.38 -16.34 20.13
C ALA A 26 -15.65 -16.74 18.86
N GLN A 27 -15.81 -16.00 17.76
CA GLN A 27 -14.83 -15.99 16.69
C GLN A 27 -13.57 -15.47 17.37
N GLN A 28 -12.76 -16.39 17.91
CA GLN A 28 -11.40 -16.12 18.34
C GLN A 28 -10.66 -15.73 17.07
N GLY A 29 -10.71 -14.44 16.76
CA GLY A 29 -10.09 -13.91 15.57
C GLY A 29 -8.60 -14.25 15.61
N ILE A 30 -8.03 -14.56 14.45
CA ILE A 30 -6.71 -15.17 14.37
C ILE A 30 -5.67 -14.25 15.03
N ILE A 31 -4.78 -14.87 15.80
CA ILE A 31 -3.77 -14.19 16.59
C ILE A 31 -2.44 -14.30 15.86
N ILE A 32 -1.73 -13.18 15.80
CA ILE A 32 -0.32 -13.17 15.44
C ILE A 32 0.44 -12.69 16.67
N SER A 33 1.36 -13.48 17.18
CA SER A 33 2.14 -13.14 18.37
C SER A 33 3.60 -13.48 18.18
N GLY A 34 4.45 -12.99 19.07
CA GLY A 34 5.85 -13.32 19.03
C GLY A 34 6.69 -12.56 20.03
N SER A 35 8.00 -12.78 19.96
CA SER A 35 9.01 -12.04 20.72
C SER A 35 10.07 -11.46 19.79
N VAL A 36 10.60 -10.31 20.18
CA VAL A 36 11.72 -9.64 19.50
C VAL A 36 12.93 -9.65 20.43
N THR A 37 14.06 -10.12 19.90
CA THR A 37 15.32 -10.23 20.62
C THR A 37 16.48 -9.75 19.75
N ASP A 38 17.66 -9.57 20.35
CA ASP A 38 18.94 -9.54 19.66
C ASP A 38 19.90 -10.59 20.24
N LYS A 39 21.21 -10.36 20.13
CA LYS A 39 22.23 -11.23 20.72
C LYS A 39 22.40 -11.04 22.23
N GLU A 40 21.98 -9.91 22.77
CA GLU A 40 22.15 -9.53 24.18
C GLU A 40 20.91 -9.87 25.02
N GLY A 41 19.72 -9.88 24.41
CA GLY A 41 18.50 -10.32 25.09
C GLY A 41 17.21 -9.92 24.38
N VAL A 42 16.14 -9.80 25.17
CA VAL A 42 14.85 -9.32 24.69
C VAL A 42 14.91 -7.83 24.37
N LEU A 43 14.12 -7.39 23.40
CA LEU A 43 14.07 -5.99 22.95
C LEU A 43 12.68 -5.38 23.21
N PRO A 44 12.48 -4.73 24.36
CA PRO A 44 11.33 -3.86 24.61
C PRO A 44 11.36 -2.60 23.73
N GLY A 45 10.20 -2.05 23.39
CA GLY A 45 10.10 -0.79 22.64
C GLY A 45 10.28 -0.92 21.12
N ALA A 46 10.47 -2.13 20.59
CA ALA A 46 10.50 -2.36 19.15
C ALA A 46 9.09 -2.15 18.56
N THR A 47 8.98 -1.36 17.50
CA THR A 47 7.71 -1.17 16.79
C THR A 47 7.48 -2.33 15.85
N VAL A 48 6.31 -2.95 15.93
CA VAL A 48 5.89 -4.09 15.13
C VAL A 48 4.61 -3.73 14.40
N PHE A 49 4.52 -3.94 13.09
CA PHE A 49 3.28 -3.70 12.35
C PHE A 49 3.13 -4.62 11.13
N LEU A 50 1.88 -4.79 10.69
CA LEU A 50 1.55 -5.44 9.42
C LEU A 50 1.39 -4.37 8.35
N THR A 51 2.27 -4.39 7.34
CA THR A 51 2.29 -3.36 6.29
C THR A 51 0.94 -3.26 5.57
N GLY A 52 0.54 -2.03 5.22
CA GLY A 52 -0.70 -1.76 4.53
C GLY A 52 -1.96 -1.85 5.41
N THR A 53 -1.83 -2.09 6.72
CA THR A 53 -2.98 -2.29 7.62
C THR A 53 -3.01 -1.25 8.74
N LYS A 54 -3.95 -1.42 9.68
CA LYS A 54 -4.02 -0.65 10.92
C LYS A 54 -3.34 -1.35 12.11
N GLU A 55 -2.77 -2.53 11.88
CA GLU A 55 -2.20 -3.38 12.92
C GLU A 55 -0.77 -2.92 13.22
N ILE A 56 -0.61 -2.17 14.29
CA ILE A 56 0.66 -1.69 14.81
C ILE A 56 0.68 -1.80 16.34
N THR A 57 1.81 -2.22 16.88
CA THR A 57 2.03 -2.38 18.32
C THR A 57 3.50 -2.17 18.65
N VAL A 58 3.81 -2.16 19.94
CA VAL A 58 5.17 -2.02 20.47
C VAL A 58 5.44 -3.21 21.39
N THR A 59 6.64 -3.76 21.33
CA THR A 59 7.02 -4.86 22.23
C THR A 59 7.06 -4.41 23.68
N ASN A 60 6.54 -5.25 24.58
CA ASN A 60 6.53 -5.00 26.02
C ASN A 60 7.90 -5.29 26.67
N ASP A 61 7.97 -5.19 28.00
CA ASP A 61 9.20 -5.42 28.79
C ASP A 61 9.81 -6.83 28.64
N LEU A 62 9.02 -7.79 28.16
CA LEU A 62 9.47 -9.16 27.83
C LEU A 62 9.81 -9.32 26.34
N GLY A 63 9.91 -8.22 25.59
CA GLY A 63 10.11 -8.22 24.13
C GLY A 63 8.93 -8.79 23.34
N SER A 64 7.77 -9.01 23.96
CA SER A 64 6.64 -9.71 23.35
C SER A 64 5.67 -8.76 22.65
N PHE A 65 5.06 -9.21 21.54
CA PHE A 65 4.02 -8.49 20.80
C PHE A 65 2.83 -9.40 20.45
N GLN A 66 1.68 -8.79 20.18
CA GLN A 66 0.48 -9.50 19.75
C GLN A 66 -0.45 -8.62 18.91
N PHE A 67 -1.02 -9.21 17.87
CA PHE A 67 -2.19 -8.74 17.13
C PHE A 67 -3.32 -9.76 17.27
N ARG A 68 -4.57 -9.28 17.29
CA ARG A 68 -5.77 -10.10 17.45
C ARG A 68 -6.75 -9.76 16.35
N ASN A 69 -7.67 -10.68 16.05
CA ASN A 69 -8.69 -10.47 15.02
C ASN A 69 -8.10 -10.19 13.64
N ILE A 70 -6.97 -10.82 13.34
CA ILE A 70 -6.38 -10.75 12.02
C ILE A 70 -7.24 -11.59 11.06
N VAL A 71 -7.63 -10.97 9.96
CA VAL A 71 -8.36 -11.65 8.89
C VAL A 71 -7.39 -12.60 8.16
N PRO A 72 -7.82 -13.80 7.76
CA PRO A 72 -7.02 -14.65 6.88
C PRO A 72 -6.54 -13.88 5.65
N GLY A 73 -5.27 -14.10 5.28
CA GLY A 73 -4.64 -13.35 4.22
C GLY A 73 -3.14 -13.29 4.41
N ASN A 74 -2.49 -12.50 3.57
CA ASN A 74 -1.04 -12.44 3.59
C ASN A 74 -0.59 -11.06 4.02
N TYR A 75 0.43 -11.03 4.85
CA TYR A 75 0.94 -9.81 5.41
C TYR A 75 2.45 -9.80 5.33
N GLN A 76 3.02 -8.62 5.46
CA GLN A 76 4.43 -8.48 5.76
C GLN A 76 4.53 -7.91 7.16
N LEU A 77 5.12 -8.69 8.06
CA LEU A 77 5.54 -8.21 9.35
C LEU A 77 6.75 -7.30 9.16
N VAL A 78 6.66 -6.09 9.71
CA VAL A 78 7.77 -5.17 9.84
C VAL A 78 8.08 -5.02 11.32
N VAL A 79 9.34 -5.22 11.69
CA VAL A 79 9.86 -4.91 13.03
C VAL A 79 11.00 -3.91 12.90
N LYS A 80 10.89 -2.78 13.60
CA LYS A 80 11.89 -1.71 13.58
C LYS A 80 12.14 -1.18 14.99
N MET A 81 13.41 -1.01 15.31
CA MET A 81 13.90 -0.35 16.51
C MET A 81 15.07 0.57 16.15
N MET A 82 15.25 1.66 16.91
CA MET A 82 16.42 2.54 16.77
C MET A 82 17.69 1.74 17.02
N GLY A 83 18.74 1.98 16.23
CA GLY A 83 20.00 1.24 16.34
C GLY A 83 20.01 -0.14 15.67
N PHE A 84 18.87 -0.64 15.15
CA PHE A 84 18.76 -1.93 14.47
C PHE A 84 18.33 -1.81 13.01
N ASN A 85 18.73 -2.79 12.19
CA ASN A 85 18.22 -2.96 10.83
C ASN A 85 16.74 -3.39 10.90
N PRO A 86 15.87 -2.92 9.99
CA PRO A 86 14.48 -3.36 9.96
C PRO A 86 14.41 -4.86 9.58
N PHE A 87 13.59 -5.61 10.31
CA PHE A 87 13.26 -6.99 9.96
C PHE A 87 11.95 -7.03 9.18
N LEU A 88 11.97 -7.76 8.05
CA LEU A 88 10.83 -7.89 7.14
C LEU A 88 10.54 -9.37 6.90
N LYS A 89 9.32 -9.82 7.19
CA LYS A 89 8.92 -11.23 6.96
C LYS A 89 7.53 -11.33 6.38
N SER A 90 7.41 -12.01 5.25
CA SER A 90 6.10 -12.42 4.72
C SER A 90 5.48 -13.48 5.63
N ILE A 91 4.22 -13.28 5.98
CA ILE A 91 3.44 -14.20 6.82
C ILE A 91 2.11 -14.50 6.13
N THR A 92 1.76 -15.77 6.08
CA THR A 92 0.46 -16.24 5.61
C THR A 92 -0.37 -16.56 6.84
N VAL A 93 -1.53 -15.92 6.95
CA VAL A 93 -2.49 -16.11 8.03
C VAL A 93 -3.63 -16.91 7.46
N THR A 94 -3.83 -18.10 8.01
CA THR A 94 -4.97 -18.99 7.72
C THR A 94 -5.89 -19.00 8.94
N ASP A 95 -6.44 -20.14 9.31
CA ASP A 95 -7.32 -20.29 10.48
C ASP A 95 -6.54 -20.54 11.78
N GLU A 96 -5.21 -20.74 11.69
CA GLU A 96 -4.35 -21.04 12.84
C GLU A 96 -3.58 -19.81 13.34
N PRO A 97 -3.33 -19.69 14.67
CA PRO A 97 -2.47 -18.66 15.23
C PRO A 97 -1.04 -18.73 14.67
N VAL A 98 -0.45 -17.57 14.43
CA VAL A 98 0.94 -17.45 13.95
C VAL A 98 1.83 -16.98 15.10
N ASN A 99 2.85 -17.78 15.45
CA ASN A 99 3.86 -17.42 16.45
C ASN A 99 5.22 -17.18 15.77
N LEU A 100 5.90 -16.07 16.12
CA LEU A 100 7.12 -15.62 15.47
C LEU A 100 8.21 -15.26 16.50
N ASN A 101 9.39 -15.85 16.32
CA ASN A 101 10.61 -15.39 16.97
C ASN A 101 11.36 -14.49 16.01
N VAL A 102 11.52 -13.22 16.37
CA VAL A 102 12.20 -12.21 15.56
C VAL A 102 13.53 -11.86 16.22
N VAL A 103 14.62 -11.94 15.46
CA VAL A 103 15.95 -11.51 15.91
C VAL A 103 16.34 -10.30 15.09
N LEU A 104 16.58 -9.16 15.75
CA LEU A 104 17.08 -7.95 15.12
C LEU A 104 18.62 -7.93 15.10
N GLU A 105 19.16 -7.37 14.02
CA GLU A 105 20.60 -7.16 13.87
C GLU A 105 20.95 -5.67 14.09
N PRO A 106 21.99 -5.36 14.89
CA PRO A 106 22.45 -3.99 15.06
C PRO A 106 22.81 -3.33 13.71
N SER A 107 22.43 -2.07 13.55
CA SER A 107 22.70 -1.30 12.34
C SER A 107 23.99 -0.51 12.48
N ILE A 108 25.04 -0.98 11.81
CA ILE A 108 26.36 -0.32 11.82
C ILE A 108 26.32 1.03 11.07
N ALA A 109 25.42 1.17 10.08
CA ALA A 109 25.29 2.38 9.26
C ALA A 109 24.70 3.58 10.04
N LEU A 110 23.89 3.32 11.07
CA LEU A 110 23.27 4.35 11.90
C LEU A 110 24.20 4.93 12.98
N LEU A 111 25.37 4.30 13.22
CA LEU A 111 26.35 4.76 14.21
C LEU A 111 27.16 5.98 13.77
N LYS A 112 27.15 6.33 12.48
CA LYS A 112 27.63 7.64 12.01
C LYS A 112 26.50 8.64 12.16
N GLU A 113 26.37 9.18 13.37
CA GLU A 113 25.52 10.32 13.67
C GLU A 113 26.01 11.53 12.86
N VAL A 114 25.58 11.64 11.61
CA VAL A 114 25.67 12.91 10.89
C VAL A 114 24.48 13.72 11.38
N ILE A 115 24.67 14.47 12.47
CA ILE A 115 23.72 15.53 12.85
C ILE A 115 23.71 16.52 11.68
N ILE A 116 22.80 16.33 10.73
CA ILE A 116 22.58 17.32 9.69
C ILE A 116 21.87 18.47 10.35
N ARG A 117 22.62 19.55 10.61
CA ARG A 117 22.01 20.82 10.98
C ARG A 117 21.21 21.30 9.77
N PRO A 118 19.89 21.54 9.90
CA PRO A 118 19.09 22.08 8.82
C PRO A 118 19.75 23.34 8.27
N ASN A 119 20.01 23.35 6.97
CA ASN A 119 20.55 24.48 6.24
C ASN A 119 19.69 24.73 5.00
N LYS A 120 19.99 25.80 4.25
CA LYS A 120 19.24 26.17 3.04
C LYS A 120 19.13 25.02 2.03
N GLU A 121 20.19 24.23 1.86
CA GLU A 121 20.20 23.09 0.94
C GLU A 121 19.33 21.94 1.45
N TRP A 122 19.34 21.67 2.76
CA TRP A 122 18.48 20.67 3.38
C TRP A 122 17.00 20.99 3.18
N PHE A 123 16.57 22.23 3.42
CA PHE A 123 15.17 22.64 3.19
C PHE A 123 14.77 22.52 1.73
N LYS A 124 15.65 22.92 0.79
CA LYS A 124 15.41 22.72 -0.64
C LYS A 124 15.22 21.24 -0.98
N ASN A 125 16.10 20.37 -0.47
CA ASN A 125 16.00 18.93 -0.69
C ASN A 125 14.76 18.33 -0.02
N LEU A 126 14.34 18.86 1.14
CA LEU A 126 13.13 18.42 1.82
C LEU A 126 11.90 18.72 0.98
N GLU A 127 11.81 19.89 0.35
CA GLU A 127 10.67 20.23 -0.51
C GLU A 127 10.64 19.35 -1.77
N ILE A 128 11.81 19.05 -2.36
CA ILE A 128 11.89 18.06 -3.45
C ILE A 128 11.43 16.68 -2.96
N PHE A 129 11.91 16.23 -1.80
CA PHE A 129 11.51 14.96 -1.21
C PHE A 129 9.99 14.91 -0.98
N LYS A 130 9.41 15.90 -0.31
CA LYS A 130 7.96 15.98 -0.05
C LYS A 130 7.16 15.92 -1.34
N LYS A 131 7.52 16.70 -2.35
CA LYS A 131 6.86 16.70 -3.67
C LYS A 131 6.88 15.31 -4.31
N GLN A 132 8.04 14.64 -4.30
CA GLN A 132 8.21 13.34 -4.95
C GLN A 132 7.65 12.16 -4.13
N PHE A 133 7.62 12.29 -2.81
CA PHE A 133 7.20 11.26 -1.87
C PHE A 133 5.72 11.37 -1.50
N LEU A 134 5.25 12.55 -1.10
CA LEU A 134 3.84 12.79 -0.76
C LEU A 134 2.98 12.97 -2.01
N GLY A 135 3.52 13.57 -3.07
CA GLY A 135 2.80 13.93 -4.29
C GLY A 135 2.52 15.43 -4.41
N GLU A 136 1.78 15.81 -5.44
CA GLU A 136 1.43 17.22 -5.76
C GLU A 136 -0.08 17.47 -5.84
N ASN A 137 -0.89 16.48 -5.47
CA ASN A 137 -2.35 16.57 -5.47
C ASN A 137 -2.90 17.35 -4.26
N GLU A 138 -4.21 17.60 -4.25
CA GLU A 138 -4.88 18.30 -3.14
C GLU A 138 -4.63 17.59 -1.80
N ASN A 139 -4.63 16.25 -1.78
CA ASN A 139 -4.38 15.50 -0.55
C ASN A 139 -2.97 15.74 0.00
N ALA A 140 -1.97 15.84 -0.88
CA ALA A 140 -0.58 16.07 -0.50
C ALA A 140 -0.40 17.42 0.20
N SER A 141 -1.16 18.46 -0.22
CA SER A 141 -1.13 19.78 0.45
C SER A 141 -1.61 19.74 1.91
N LYS A 142 -2.37 18.72 2.29
CA LYS A 142 -2.89 18.50 3.66
C LYS A 142 -2.08 17.44 4.42
N CYS A 143 -0.97 16.97 3.85
CA CYS A 143 -0.06 16.04 4.50
C CYS A 143 1.06 16.77 5.25
N LYS A 144 1.44 16.26 6.43
CA LYS A 144 2.56 16.77 7.22
C LYS A 144 3.43 15.63 7.72
N ILE A 145 4.72 15.65 7.38
CA ILE A 145 5.74 14.77 7.99
C ILE A 145 6.09 15.37 9.35
N LEU A 146 5.78 14.66 10.43
CA LEU A 146 5.89 15.16 11.80
C LEU A 146 7.33 15.14 12.33
N ASN A 147 8.13 14.20 11.86
CA ASN A 147 9.53 14.00 12.24
C ASN A 147 10.48 14.16 11.04
N ALA A 148 10.27 15.21 10.25
CA ALA A 148 11.05 15.45 9.02
C ALA A 148 12.55 15.63 9.29
N GLU A 149 12.94 16.10 10.47
CA GLU A 149 14.31 16.22 10.94
C GLU A 149 15.06 14.88 11.03
N ARG A 150 14.34 13.74 11.06
CA ARG A 150 14.92 12.39 11.02
C ARG A 150 15.30 11.94 9.60
N LEU A 151 15.09 12.79 8.60
CA LEU A 151 15.48 12.50 7.21
C LEU A 151 16.93 12.91 6.94
N LEU A 152 17.72 11.93 6.50
CA LEU A 152 19.01 12.13 5.86
C LEU A 152 18.79 12.36 4.37
N LEU A 153 19.01 13.60 3.90
CA LEU A 153 18.80 14.01 2.51
C LEU A 153 20.15 14.29 1.84
N VAL A 154 20.53 13.46 0.87
CA VAL A 154 21.83 13.53 0.19
C VAL A 154 21.62 13.79 -1.28
N TYR A 155 21.88 15.03 -1.71
CA TYR A 155 21.86 15.41 -3.12
C TYR A 155 23.25 15.36 -3.74
N ASN A 156 23.42 14.57 -4.79
CA ASN A 156 24.66 14.51 -5.56
C ASN A 156 24.57 15.45 -6.77
N LYS A 157 25.33 16.55 -6.74
CA LYS A 157 25.34 17.57 -7.81
C LYS A 157 25.87 17.05 -9.16
N LYS A 158 26.72 16.02 -9.18
CA LYS A 158 27.28 15.46 -10.43
C LYS A 158 26.25 14.57 -11.14
N THR A 159 25.58 13.72 -10.38
CA THR A 159 24.57 12.79 -10.94
C THR A 159 23.19 13.43 -11.01
N HIS A 160 22.95 14.52 -10.27
CA HIS A 160 21.64 15.15 -10.06
C HIS A 160 20.61 14.20 -9.44
N VAL A 161 21.08 13.39 -8.49
CA VAL A 161 20.25 12.42 -7.76
C VAL A 161 20.13 12.85 -6.31
N LEU A 162 18.88 12.95 -5.83
CA LEU A 162 18.56 13.09 -4.41
C LEU A 162 18.26 11.70 -3.83
N LYS A 163 19.00 11.30 -2.79
CA LYS A 163 18.67 10.12 -1.99
C LYS A 163 18.12 10.55 -0.63
N ALA A 164 17.17 9.78 -0.11
CA ALA A 164 16.63 9.99 1.23
C ALA A 164 16.63 8.68 2.02
N SER A 165 16.97 8.78 3.30
CA SER A 165 16.82 7.70 4.28
C SER A 165 16.39 8.29 5.62
N SER A 166 15.96 7.42 6.54
CA SER A 166 15.66 7.80 7.92
C SER A 166 16.11 6.70 8.87
N ASP A 167 16.52 7.09 10.07
CA ASP A 167 16.89 6.19 11.16
C ASP A 167 15.67 5.70 11.96
N GLU A 168 14.55 6.41 11.81
CA GLU A 168 13.25 6.14 12.42
C GLU A 168 12.16 5.87 11.38
N LEU A 169 11.00 5.40 11.85
CA LEU A 169 9.79 5.38 11.05
C LEU A 169 9.27 6.81 10.87
N LEU A 170 8.99 7.21 9.63
CA LEU A 170 8.38 8.50 9.37
C LEU A 170 6.94 8.50 9.88
N LYS A 171 6.53 9.59 10.54
CA LYS A 171 5.15 9.82 10.96
C LYS A 171 4.54 10.91 10.09
N ILE A 172 3.44 10.59 9.41
CA ILE A 172 2.84 11.47 8.41
C ILE A 172 1.37 11.65 8.75
N ASP A 173 0.96 12.87 9.10
CA ASP A 173 -0.47 13.19 9.24
C ASP A 173 -1.03 13.55 7.87
N ASN A 174 -1.92 12.71 7.37
CA ASN A 174 -2.71 12.96 6.17
C ASN A 174 -4.09 13.48 6.59
N ASN A 175 -4.22 14.80 6.72
CA ASN A 175 -5.47 15.44 7.12
C ASN A 175 -6.51 15.48 5.99
N ALA A 176 -6.16 15.08 4.76
CA ALA A 176 -7.12 14.93 3.68
C ALA A 176 -7.90 13.61 3.79
N LEU A 177 -7.21 12.54 4.20
CA LEU A 177 -7.79 11.21 4.34
C LEU A 177 -8.03 10.82 5.80
N GLY A 178 -7.69 11.66 6.79
CA GLY A 178 -7.91 11.35 8.20
C GLY A 178 -7.09 10.16 8.69
N TYR A 179 -5.83 10.06 8.24
CA TYR A 179 -4.91 9.00 8.65
C TYR A 179 -3.63 9.59 9.22
N ARG A 180 -3.08 8.94 10.25
CA ARG A 180 -1.66 9.00 10.57
C ARG A 180 -0.98 7.79 9.97
N ILE A 181 -0.02 8.03 9.09
CA ILE A 181 0.76 6.99 8.43
C ILE A 181 2.11 6.87 9.15
N THR A 182 2.40 5.69 9.69
CA THR A 182 3.73 5.31 10.16
C THR A 182 4.42 4.58 9.01
N TYR A 183 5.58 5.03 8.57
CA TYR A 183 6.19 4.56 7.32
C TYR A 183 7.65 4.18 7.49
N LEU A 184 7.99 2.93 7.16
CA LEU A 184 9.39 2.52 7.00
C LEU A 184 9.88 2.91 5.60
N LEU A 185 10.76 3.92 5.53
CA LEU A 185 11.41 4.32 4.28
C LEU A 185 12.57 3.39 3.95
N ALA A 186 12.33 2.41 3.08
CA ALA A 186 13.34 1.43 2.70
C ALA A 186 14.29 1.94 1.61
N ASN A 187 13.76 2.66 0.62
CA ASN A 187 14.55 3.31 -0.42
C ASN A 187 13.86 4.57 -0.92
N PHE A 188 14.65 5.58 -1.30
CA PHE A 188 14.20 6.74 -2.04
C PHE A 188 15.35 7.31 -2.87
N GLU A 189 15.14 7.37 -4.18
CA GLU A 189 16.04 8.02 -5.13
C GLU A 189 15.23 8.81 -6.15
N TYR A 190 15.51 10.11 -6.26
CA TYR A 190 14.92 10.98 -7.27
C TYR A 190 16.02 11.49 -8.20
N SER A 191 15.90 11.18 -9.49
CA SER A 191 16.77 11.70 -10.55
C SER A 191 16.14 12.93 -11.18
N GLN A 192 16.76 14.10 -10.99
CA GLN A 192 16.29 15.35 -11.58
C GLN A 192 16.50 15.38 -13.10
N LYS A 193 17.50 14.66 -13.64
CA LYS A 193 17.75 14.61 -15.09
C LYS A 193 16.58 13.99 -15.85
N ASN A 194 16.02 12.92 -15.30
CA ASN A 194 14.99 12.13 -15.95
C ASN A 194 13.60 12.38 -15.32
N ASN A 195 13.54 13.28 -14.33
CA ASN A 195 12.36 13.56 -13.50
C ASN A 195 11.67 12.27 -12.99
N SER A 196 12.47 11.31 -12.54
CA SER A 196 12.01 9.98 -12.15
C SER A 196 12.31 9.73 -10.68
N VAL A 197 11.32 9.27 -9.93
CA VAL A 197 11.49 8.84 -8.53
C VAL A 197 11.28 7.33 -8.41
N ILE A 198 12.20 6.67 -7.71
CA ILE A 198 12.09 5.29 -7.27
C ILE A 198 12.07 5.33 -5.75
N TYR A 199 10.99 4.86 -5.14
CA TYR A 199 10.90 4.75 -3.69
C TYR A 199 10.14 3.50 -3.29
N ASN A 200 10.56 2.89 -2.19
CA ASN A 200 9.96 1.71 -1.61
C ASN A 200 9.82 1.90 -0.10
N GLY A 201 8.76 1.35 0.48
CA GLY A 201 8.58 1.35 1.92
C GLY A 201 7.28 0.70 2.35
N TYR A 202 7.06 0.73 3.66
CA TYR A 202 6.04 -0.09 4.31
C TYR A 202 5.19 0.81 5.23
N PRO A 203 3.96 1.17 4.82
CA PRO A 203 3.06 1.98 5.63
C PRO A 203 2.30 1.15 6.67
N SER A 204 1.93 1.78 7.78
CA SER A 204 0.86 1.37 8.69
C SER A 204 -0.01 2.58 8.99
N PHE A 205 -1.31 2.36 9.22
CA PHE A 205 -2.32 3.41 9.28
C PHE A 205 -3.00 3.47 10.65
N GLU A 206 -3.09 4.65 11.22
CA GLU A 206 -3.94 4.97 12.35
C GLU A 206 -5.03 5.94 11.88
N ILE A 207 -6.28 5.74 12.32
CA ILE A 207 -7.37 6.65 12.00
C ILE A 207 -7.27 7.87 12.92
N LEU A 208 -7.23 9.06 12.33
CA LEU A 208 -7.31 10.30 13.10
C LEU A 208 -8.73 10.51 13.61
N LYS A 209 -8.85 11.09 14.80
CA LYS A 209 -10.15 11.53 15.34
C LYS A 209 -10.50 12.90 14.78
N GLY A 210 -11.66 13.02 14.13
CA GLY A 210 -12.14 14.27 13.56
C GLY A 210 -13.46 14.73 14.19
N THR A 211 -13.95 15.86 13.72
CA THR A 211 -15.38 16.21 13.84
C THR A 211 -16.19 15.41 12.82
N ASN A 212 -17.51 15.28 13.03
CA ASN A 212 -18.40 14.59 12.07
C ASN A 212 -18.24 15.12 10.63
N THR A 213 -18.08 16.43 10.47
CA THR A 213 -17.87 17.06 9.15
C THR A 213 -16.53 16.65 8.52
N GLN A 214 -15.46 16.59 9.32
CA GLN A 214 -14.16 16.13 8.84
C GLN A 214 -14.19 14.67 8.45
N GLU A 215 -14.81 13.81 9.27
CA GLU A 215 -14.89 12.38 9.00
C GLU A 215 -15.73 12.07 7.75
N ALA A 216 -16.82 12.82 7.52
CA ALA A 216 -17.59 12.74 6.27
C ALA A 216 -16.76 13.17 5.05
N LEU A 217 -15.97 14.25 5.17
CA LEU A 217 -15.06 14.68 4.12
C LEU A 217 -13.96 13.66 3.85
N TRP A 218 -13.35 13.10 4.89
CA TRP A 218 -12.32 12.07 4.79
C TRP A 218 -12.85 10.83 4.10
N LYS A 219 -14.07 10.40 4.42
CA LYS A 219 -14.74 9.28 3.75
C LYS A 219 -14.81 9.50 2.24
N ARG A 220 -15.32 10.66 1.80
CA ARG A 220 -15.38 11.02 0.36
C ARG A 220 -13.99 11.06 -0.28
N ASN A 221 -13.01 11.64 0.41
CA ASN A 221 -11.66 11.74 -0.14
C ASN A 221 -10.97 10.36 -0.25
N ARG A 222 -11.22 9.45 0.70
CA ARG A 222 -10.71 8.06 0.66
C ARG A 222 -11.30 7.30 -0.53
N GLU A 223 -12.58 7.50 -0.80
CA GLU A 223 -13.27 6.93 -1.95
C GLU A 223 -12.69 7.45 -3.27
N ASN A 224 -12.53 8.77 -3.40
CA ASN A 224 -11.87 9.38 -4.56
C ASN A 224 -10.41 8.91 -4.72
N ALA A 225 -9.69 8.68 -3.62
CA ALA A 225 -8.33 8.17 -3.66
C ALA A 225 -8.26 6.67 -4.03
N TYR A 226 -9.34 5.91 -3.78
CA TYR A 226 -9.41 4.49 -4.11
C TYR A 226 -9.68 4.27 -5.61
N TYR A 227 -10.68 4.94 -6.18
CA TYR A 227 -11.06 4.73 -7.57
C TYR A 227 -9.94 5.13 -8.53
N GLY A 228 -9.59 4.20 -9.43
CA GLY A 228 -8.47 4.33 -10.38
C GLY A 228 -7.08 4.06 -9.80
N SER A 229 -6.96 3.78 -8.49
CA SER A 229 -5.69 3.48 -7.84
C SER A 229 -5.12 2.10 -8.20
N ILE A 230 -3.86 1.88 -7.84
CA ILE A 230 -3.18 0.57 -7.93
C ILE A 230 -3.99 -0.51 -7.21
N GLN A 231 -4.47 -0.22 -6.01
CA GLN A 231 -5.26 -1.17 -5.20
C GLN A 231 -6.57 -1.54 -5.91
N HIS A 232 -7.29 -0.55 -6.46
CA HIS A 232 -8.53 -0.78 -7.20
C HIS A 232 -8.29 -1.66 -8.43
N PHE A 233 -7.24 -1.35 -9.22
CA PHE A 233 -6.88 -2.12 -10.40
C PHE A 233 -6.52 -3.57 -10.06
N LEU A 234 -5.66 -3.79 -9.07
CA LEU A 234 -5.23 -5.14 -8.68
C LEU A 234 -6.37 -5.98 -8.09
N ARG A 235 -7.27 -5.37 -7.30
CA ARG A 235 -8.49 -6.04 -6.83
C ARG A 235 -9.40 -6.43 -7.98
N ALA A 236 -9.60 -5.53 -8.93
CA ALA A 236 -10.43 -5.82 -10.09
C ALA A 236 -9.83 -6.95 -10.95
N ALA A 237 -8.51 -6.94 -11.13
CA ALA A 237 -7.78 -8.00 -11.85
C ALA A 237 -7.92 -9.34 -11.14
N TYR A 238 -7.74 -9.33 -9.81
CA TYR A 238 -7.88 -10.53 -8.99
C TYR A 238 -9.30 -11.10 -9.08
N ASN A 239 -10.34 -10.25 -9.03
CA ASN A 239 -11.74 -10.69 -9.05
C ASN A 239 -12.26 -11.05 -10.44
N GLY A 240 -11.51 -10.73 -11.50
CA GLY A 240 -11.94 -11.01 -12.86
C GLY A 240 -12.97 -10.02 -13.39
N ASP A 241 -12.99 -8.78 -12.88
CA ASP A 241 -14.03 -7.79 -13.17
C ASP A 241 -13.49 -6.43 -13.63
N ILE A 242 -12.24 -6.36 -14.11
CA ILE A 242 -11.57 -5.14 -14.60
C ILE A 242 -12.46 -4.28 -15.50
N ARG A 243 -13.17 -4.90 -16.45
CA ARG A 243 -14.05 -4.15 -17.37
C ARG A 243 -15.27 -3.55 -16.67
N LYS A 244 -15.87 -4.30 -15.75
CA LYS A 244 -17.02 -3.85 -14.94
C LYS A 244 -16.59 -2.68 -14.04
N GLN A 245 -15.36 -2.73 -13.53
CA GLN A 245 -14.75 -1.68 -12.72
C GLN A 245 -14.22 -0.49 -13.55
N GLY A 246 -14.52 -0.40 -14.86
CA GLY A 246 -14.20 0.77 -15.68
C GLY A 246 -12.78 0.79 -16.25
N PHE A 247 -12.03 -0.31 -16.18
CA PHE A 247 -10.68 -0.41 -16.72
C PHE A 247 -10.64 -0.99 -18.14
N VAL A 248 -9.74 -0.43 -18.95
CA VAL A 248 -9.37 -0.92 -20.28
C VAL A 248 -7.86 -1.08 -20.34
N VAL A 249 -7.37 -2.24 -20.80
CA VAL A 249 -5.95 -2.56 -20.79
C VAL A 249 -5.47 -3.01 -22.15
N TYR A 250 -4.29 -2.54 -22.55
CA TYR A 250 -3.59 -2.92 -23.78
C TYR A 250 -2.17 -3.34 -23.45
N LYS A 251 -1.58 -4.22 -24.27
CA LYS A 251 -0.13 -4.47 -24.23
C LYS A 251 0.57 -3.43 -25.10
N LEU A 252 1.69 -2.90 -24.61
CA LEU A 252 2.56 -2.03 -25.38
C LEU A 252 3.69 -2.82 -26.03
N THR A 253 4.02 -2.48 -27.26
CA THR A 253 5.12 -3.06 -28.03
C THR A 253 6.35 -2.17 -27.88
N ASN A 254 7.49 -2.76 -27.52
CA ASN A 254 8.76 -2.04 -27.35
C ASN A 254 8.72 -0.89 -26.32
N TRP A 255 7.79 -0.93 -25.35
CA TRP A 255 7.84 -0.01 -24.21
C TRP A 255 9.06 -0.31 -23.35
N VAL A 256 9.82 0.74 -23.04
CA VAL A 256 10.90 0.71 -22.06
C VAL A 256 10.46 1.62 -20.91
N PRO A 257 10.67 1.23 -19.64
CA PRO A 257 10.33 2.07 -18.50
C PRO A 257 10.86 3.51 -18.67
N GLY A 258 10.00 4.50 -18.46
CA GLY A 258 10.28 5.91 -18.72
C GLY A 258 10.00 6.36 -20.17
N GLY A 259 9.54 5.46 -21.05
CA GLY A 259 9.08 5.76 -22.41
C GLY A 259 10.18 6.18 -23.40
N ALA A 260 11.46 5.97 -23.06
CA ALA A 260 12.58 6.43 -23.88
C ALA A 260 12.56 5.79 -25.29
N GLY A 261 12.49 6.61 -26.34
CA GLY A 261 12.48 6.16 -27.73
C GLY A 261 11.18 5.50 -28.20
N TYR A 262 10.15 5.43 -27.35
CA TYR A 262 8.86 4.85 -27.71
C TYR A 262 8.13 5.71 -28.77
N ARG A 263 7.58 5.06 -29.79
CA ARG A 263 6.79 5.71 -30.85
C ARG A 263 5.38 5.13 -30.89
N ASN A 264 4.40 5.99 -30.59
CA ASN A 264 2.98 5.65 -30.51
C ASN A 264 2.43 5.01 -31.80
N ASN A 265 2.95 5.40 -32.97
CA ASN A 265 2.47 4.89 -34.27
C ASN A 265 2.53 3.36 -34.43
N ILE A 266 3.43 2.67 -33.71
CA ILE A 266 3.56 1.20 -33.76
C ILE A 266 2.31 0.54 -33.13
N ASP A 267 1.94 0.97 -31.93
CA ASP A 267 0.80 0.40 -31.21
C ASP A 267 -0.55 1.00 -31.67
N SER A 268 -0.54 2.17 -32.34
CA SER A 268 -1.74 2.75 -32.94
C SER A 268 -2.09 2.22 -34.33
N GLY A 269 -1.10 1.70 -35.09
CA GLY A 269 -1.27 1.19 -36.46
C GLY A 269 -1.77 -0.26 -36.58
N GLU A 270 -1.29 -1.19 -35.74
CA GLU A 270 -1.58 -2.64 -35.96
C GLU A 270 -1.75 -3.51 -34.69
N TYR A 271 -1.37 -3.04 -33.50
CA TYR A 271 -1.25 -3.89 -32.29
C TYR A 271 -2.20 -3.54 -31.13
N LYS A 272 -3.38 -2.97 -31.41
CA LYS A 272 -4.43 -2.63 -30.42
C LYS A 272 -5.11 -3.85 -29.75
N LYS A 273 -4.39 -4.89 -29.37
CA LYS A 273 -4.99 -6.03 -28.69
C LYS A 273 -5.30 -5.65 -27.24
N ARG A 274 -6.55 -5.27 -27.01
CA ARG A 274 -7.12 -5.19 -25.67
C ARG A 274 -6.87 -6.51 -24.98
N VAL A 275 -6.28 -6.45 -23.79
CA VAL A 275 -6.06 -7.62 -22.95
C VAL A 275 -7.08 -7.62 -21.84
N VAL A 276 -7.66 -8.78 -21.60
CA VAL A 276 -8.37 -9.03 -20.35
C VAL A 276 -7.28 -9.41 -19.35
N VAL A 277 -6.94 -8.49 -18.45
CA VAL A 277 -5.88 -8.72 -17.46
C VAL A 277 -6.21 -9.89 -16.54
N ASP A 278 -7.49 -10.19 -16.35
CA ASP A 278 -7.95 -11.40 -15.65
C ASP A 278 -7.36 -12.67 -16.28
N SER A 279 -7.09 -12.69 -17.59
CA SER A 279 -6.41 -13.79 -18.29
C SER A 279 -4.88 -13.81 -18.06
N LEU A 280 -4.32 -12.77 -17.43
CA LEU A 280 -2.93 -12.71 -16.97
C LEU A 280 -2.80 -13.08 -15.49
N MET A 281 -3.91 -13.42 -14.83
CA MET A 281 -3.97 -13.80 -13.41
C MET A 281 -4.12 -15.32 -13.28
N GLU A 282 -3.03 -16.00 -12.93
CA GLU A 282 -3.00 -17.45 -12.74
C GLU A 282 -3.19 -17.81 -11.26
N PRO A 283 -4.14 -18.68 -10.87
CA PRO A 283 -4.26 -19.10 -9.47
C PRO A 283 -2.96 -19.73 -8.94
N ILE A 284 -2.46 -19.24 -7.81
CA ILE A 284 -1.37 -19.90 -7.07
C ILE A 284 -1.98 -20.83 -6.01
N ASN A 285 -2.93 -20.32 -5.23
CA ASN A 285 -3.69 -21.03 -4.22
C ASN A 285 -5.01 -20.28 -3.94
N LYS A 286 -5.75 -20.67 -2.89
CA LYS A 286 -7.05 -20.07 -2.53
C LYS A 286 -6.99 -18.54 -2.28
N SER A 287 -5.84 -18.02 -1.88
CA SER A 287 -5.68 -16.63 -1.43
C SER A 287 -4.84 -15.78 -2.37
N PHE A 288 -4.30 -16.37 -3.45
CA PHE A 288 -3.37 -15.69 -4.32
C PHE A 288 -3.53 -16.05 -5.79
N LYS A 289 -3.34 -15.03 -6.62
CA LYS A 289 -3.15 -15.16 -8.06
C LYS A 289 -1.82 -14.53 -8.46
N LYS A 290 -1.12 -15.16 -9.38
CA LYS A 290 0.10 -14.65 -10.01
C LYS A 290 -0.30 -13.77 -11.19
N MET A 291 0.09 -12.50 -11.15
CA MET A 291 0.07 -11.61 -12.31
C MET A 291 1.39 -11.73 -13.06
N ALA A 292 1.37 -11.99 -14.37
CA ALA A 292 2.59 -12.01 -15.17
C ALA A 292 2.36 -11.40 -16.57
N SER A 293 3.32 -10.60 -17.04
CA SER A 293 3.34 -10.10 -18.41
C SER A 293 4.77 -9.81 -18.85
N LYS A 294 5.12 -10.25 -20.07
CA LYS A 294 6.41 -9.90 -20.70
C LYS A 294 6.41 -8.50 -21.31
N GLN A 295 5.22 -7.94 -21.56
CA GLN A 295 5.03 -6.61 -22.14
C GLN A 295 4.45 -5.67 -21.10
N ALA A 296 4.80 -4.39 -21.19
CA ALA A 296 4.17 -3.35 -20.38
C ALA A 296 2.67 -3.28 -20.68
N LEU A 297 1.88 -2.96 -19.66
CA LEU A 297 0.43 -2.86 -19.74
C LEU A 297 0.04 -1.39 -19.70
N PHE A 298 -0.54 -0.88 -20.79
CA PHE A 298 -1.22 0.39 -20.77
C PHE A 298 -2.60 0.22 -20.13
N VAL A 299 -2.88 1.00 -19.09
CA VAL A 299 -4.11 0.94 -18.32
C VAL A 299 -4.82 2.27 -18.41
N LEU A 300 -6.08 2.24 -18.85
CA LEU A 300 -7.00 3.36 -18.85
C LEU A 300 -8.13 3.08 -17.85
N TYR A 301 -8.36 4.01 -16.93
CA TYR A 301 -9.54 4.02 -16.06
C TYR A 301 -10.52 5.10 -16.54
N MET A 302 -11.69 4.68 -17.02
CA MET A 302 -12.62 5.56 -17.74
C MET A 302 -13.62 6.29 -16.85
N ASN A 303 -13.80 5.84 -15.60
CA ASN A 303 -14.87 6.36 -14.73
C ASN A 303 -14.47 7.66 -14.00
N HIS A 304 -13.25 8.14 -14.18
CA HIS A 304 -12.79 9.40 -13.60
C HIS A 304 -11.73 10.05 -14.47
N GLU A 305 -11.71 11.39 -14.50
CA GLU A 305 -10.68 12.15 -15.19
C GLU A 305 -9.38 12.25 -14.38
N GLU A 306 -8.30 12.64 -15.06
CA GLU A 306 -7.06 13.04 -14.40
C GLU A 306 -7.19 14.40 -13.71
N ASP A 307 -6.57 14.52 -12.54
CA ASP A 307 -6.37 15.79 -11.84
C ASP A 307 -5.82 16.90 -12.74
N LYS A 308 -6.35 18.12 -12.59
CA LYS A 308 -5.90 19.29 -13.36
C LYS A 308 -4.41 19.58 -13.19
N ILE A 309 -3.86 19.34 -12.00
CA ILE A 309 -2.44 19.54 -11.70
C ILE A 309 -1.60 18.53 -12.50
N TYR A 310 -2.01 17.27 -12.51
CA TYR A 310 -1.34 16.23 -13.30
C TYR A 310 -1.34 16.57 -14.80
N LYS A 311 -2.50 16.96 -15.35
CA LYS A 311 -2.64 17.38 -16.76
C LYS A 311 -1.72 18.55 -17.12
N LYS A 312 -1.57 19.53 -16.22
CA LYS A 312 -0.71 20.71 -16.42
C LYS A 312 0.77 20.45 -16.24
N ALA A 313 1.14 19.43 -15.46
CA ALA A 313 2.53 19.15 -15.11
C ALA A 313 3.32 18.47 -16.25
N GLY A 314 2.69 18.20 -17.40
CA GLY A 314 3.34 17.57 -18.55
C GLY A 314 3.67 16.09 -18.34
N TYR A 315 3.20 15.50 -17.23
CA TYR A 315 3.32 14.07 -16.94
C TYR A 315 2.27 13.21 -17.64
N SER A 316 1.16 13.82 -18.08
CA SER A 316 0.05 13.11 -18.70
C SER A 316 0.57 12.45 -19.96
N PHE A 317 0.38 11.13 -20.03
CA PHE A 317 0.53 10.40 -21.27
C PHE A 317 -0.58 10.88 -22.19
N SER A 318 -0.33 11.95 -22.96
CA SER A 318 -1.24 12.39 -24.03
C SER A 318 -1.50 11.15 -24.88
N GLN A 319 -2.73 10.65 -24.77
CA GLN A 319 -3.18 9.29 -25.04
C GLN A 319 -2.24 8.51 -25.96
N LEU A 320 -1.72 7.38 -25.46
CA LEU A 320 -0.80 6.49 -26.19
C LEU A 320 -1.40 5.86 -27.45
N PHE A 321 -2.54 6.38 -27.94
CA PHE A 321 -3.24 5.98 -29.15
C PHE A 321 -3.98 7.20 -29.72
N ASN A 322 -3.90 7.42 -31.03
CA ASN A 322 -4.78 8.33 -31.76
C ASN A 322 -6.19 7.70 -31.90
N ASP A 323 -6.76 7.24 -30.77
CA ASP A 323 -8.05 6.56 -30.67
C ASP A 323 -9.04 7.49 -29.97
N ASN A 324 -9.81 8.22 -30.76
CA ASN A 324 -10.76 9.24 -30.28
C ASN A 324 -11.85 8.67 -29.34
N ARG A 325 -11.95 7.34 -29.18
CA ARG A 325 -12.84 6.69 -28.21
C ARG A 325 -12.24 6.62 -26.80
N LEU A 326 -10.94 6.83 -26.65
CA LEU A 326 -10.18 6.75 -25.40
C LEU A 326 -9.83 8.14 -24.86
N GLU A 327 -10.59 9.17 -25.26
CA GLU A 327 -10.26 10.57 -25.02
C GLU A 327 -10.38 11.02 -23.55
N VAL A 328 -11.02 10.21 -22.70
CA VAL A 328 -11.33 10.58 -21.31
C VAL A 328 -10.98 9.44 -20.37
N GLY A 329 -10.14 9.73 -19.38
CA GLY A 329 -9.82 8.80 -18.30
C GLY A 329 -8.43 9.01 -17.72
N GLN A 330 -8.12 8.27 -16.65
CA GLN A 330 -6.80 8.23 -16.04
C GLN A 330 -5.92 7.21 -16.74
N VAL A 331 -4.73 7.66 -17.15
CA VAL A 331 -3.81 6.83 -17.93
C VAL A 331 -2.61 6.42 -17.08
N SER A 332 -2.25 5.14 -17.13
CA SER A 332 -1.08 4.59 -16.45
C SER A 332 -0.41 3.50 -17.28
N VAL A 333 0.86 3.23 -16.99
CA VAL A 333 1.58 2.08 -17.55
C VAL A 333 2.12 1.22 -16.41
N ILE A 334 1.92 -0.09 -16.50
CA ILE A 334 2.39 -1.06 -15.51
C ILE A 334 3.45 -1.95 -16.17
N ASN A 335 4.64 -1.96 -15.58
CA ASN A 335 5.72 -2.86 -15.97
C ASN A 335 5.85 -3.96 -14.90
N VAL A 336 5.74 -5.22 -15.32
CA VAL A 336 6.02 -6.37 -14.46
C VAL A 336 7.51 -6.69 -14.58
N LEU A 337 8.28 -6.39 -13.53
CA LEU A 337 9.75 -6.48 -13.55
C LEU A 337 10.28 -7.85 -13.13
N SER A 338 9.43 -8.70 -12.54
CA SER A 338 9.76 -10.07 -12.16
C SER A 338 9.08 -11.09 -13.09
N ALA A 339 9.39 -12.38 -12.92
CA ALA A 339 8.71 -13.46 -13.64
C ALA A 339 7.21 -13.61 -13.29
N GLY A 340 6.76 -12.88 -12.27
CA GLY A 340 5.37 -12.72 -11.89
C GLY A 340 5.22 -12.28 -10.44
N VAL A 341 4.08 -11.68 -10.15
CA VAL A 341 3.79 -10.99 -8.90
C VAL A 341 2.60 -11.66 -8.25
N ALA A 342 2.76 -12.13 -7.01
CA ALA A 342 1.65 -12.66 -6.24
C ALA A 342 0.77 -11.52 -5.74
N VAL A 343 -0.53 -11.58 -6.08
CA VAL A 343 -1.56 -10.61 -5.72
C VAL A 343 -2.65 -11.32 -4.93
N ASP A 344 -3.09 -10.72 -3.82
CA ASP A 344 -4.23 -11.21 -3.03
C ASP A 344 -5.56 -10.51 -3.40
N ASP A 345 -6.65 -10.97 -2.79
CA ASP A 345 -8.02 -10.46 -3.00
C ASP A 345 -8.24 -9.00 -2.58
N ARG A 346 -7.34 -8.45 -1.77
CA ARG A 346 -7.30 -7.04 -1.35
C ARG A 346 -6.48 -6.17 -2.31
N GLY A 347 -5.91 -6.76 -3.36
CA GLY A 347 -5.04 -6.07 -4.31
C GLY A 347 -3.66 -5.74 -3.74
N SER A 348 -3.26 -6.46 -2.68
CA SER A 348 -1.91 -6.37 -2.13
C SER A 348 -0.95 -7.24 -2.94
N PHE A 349 0.30 -6.81 -3.03
CA PHE A 349 1.38 -7.59 -3.62
C PHE A 349 2.66 -7.45 -2.79
N PHE A 350 3.51 -8.47 -2.81
CA PHE A 350 4.78 -8.47 -2.08
C PHE A 350 5.94 -8.10 -2.99
N LYS A 351 6.96 -7.45 -2.40
CA LYS A 351 8.09 -6.81 -3.10
C LYS A 351 7.62 -5.68 -4.01
N PRO A 352 7.46 -4.45 -3.48
CA PRO A 352 7.05 -3.29 -4.25
C PRO A 352 7.86 -3.09 -5.54
N GLN A 353 9.13 -3.49 -5.57
CA GLN A 353 10.00 -3.40 -6.74
C GLN A 353 9.62 -4.32 -7.91
N ASP A 354 8.74 -5.31 -7.72
CA ASP A 354 8.38 -6.25 -8.78
C ASP A 354 7.35 -5.65 -9.78
N LEU A 355 6.67 -4.57 -9.39
CA LEU A 355 5.78 -3.79 -10.26
C LEU A 355 6.24 -2.33 -10.31
N PHE A 356 6.42 -1.79 -11.51
CA PHE A 356 6.72 -0.38 -11.73
C PHE A 356 5.55 0.33 -12.41
N PHE A 357 5.01 1.33 -11.72
CA PHE A 357 3.84 2.10 -12.15
C PHE A 357 4.24 3.48 -12.65
N GLU A 358 3.82 3.80 -13.87
CA GLU A 358 4.03 5.09 -14.52
C GLU A 358 2.67 5.77 -14.77
N GLY A 359 2.68 7.09 -14.96
CA GLY A 359 1.47 7.87 -15.22
C GLY A 359 0.68 8.16 -13.95
N TYR A 360 -0.64 8.15 -14.06
CA TYR A 360 -1.53 8.60 -12.98
C TYR A 360 -1.39 7.79 -11.69
N MET A 361 -1.39 6.46 -11.76
CA MET A 361 -1.16 5.58 -10.61
C MET A 361 0.19 5.84 -9.94
N GLY A 362 1.23 6.11 -10.73
CA GLY A 362 2.55 6.47 -10.22
C GLY A 362 2.62 7.87 -9.61
N TRP A 363 1.73 8.79 -10.01
CA TRP A 363 1.67 10.19 -9.55
C TRP A 363 0.84 10.41 -8.28
N GLN A 364 -0.09 9.51 -7.95
CA GLN A 364 -0.93 9.63 -6.74
C GLN A 364 -0.13 9.59 -5.42
N LYS A 365 0.98 8.85 -5.38
CA LYS A 365 1.96 8.78 -4.27
C LYS A 365 1.34 8.51 -2.88
N ILE A 366 2.07 8.82 -1.80
CA ILE A 366 1.71 8.51 -0.41
C ILE A 366 0.42 9.23 0.04
N SER A 367 0.14 10.44 -0.46
CA SER A 367 -1.02 11.23 -0.02
C SER A 367 -2.37 10.61 -0.37
N ASN A 368 -2.40 9.67 -1.32
CA ASN A 368 -3.60 8.98 -1.78
C ASN A 368 -3.67 7.50 -1.34
N LEU A 369 -2.79 7.07 -0.44
CA LEU A 369 -2.82 5.68 0.04
C LEU A 369 -4.00 5.43 0.97
N ASN A 370 -4.71 4.34 0.70
CA ASN A 370 -5.65 3.72 1.61
C ASN A 370 -5.04 2.42 2.19
N PRO A 371 -5.48 1.98 3.38
CA PRO A 371 -5.11 0.66 3.89
C PRO A 371 -5.67 -0.44 2.98
N LEU A 372 -4.99 -1.59 2.93
CA LEU A 372 -5.34 -2.76 2.08
C LEU A 372 -6.77 -3.25 2.31
N GLY A 373 -7.30 -3.12 3.53
CA GLY A 373 -8.69 -3.48 3.85
C GLY A 373 -9.73 -2.42 3.50
N TYR A 374 -9.35 -1.29 2.91
CA TYR A 374 -10.31 -0.26 2.52
C TYR A 374 -11.24 -0.77 1.42
N THR A 375 -12.53 -0.58 1.64
CA THR A 375 -13.60 -0.81 0.66
C THR A 375 -14.40 0.48 0.57
N PRO A 376 -14.58 1.08 -0.63
CA PRO A 376 -15.59 2.11 -0.81
C PRO A 376 -16.96 1.50 -0.48
N LEU A 377 -17.87 2.32 0.05
CA LEU A 377 -19.23 1.86 0.30
C LEU A 377 -20.01 1.85 -1.01
N ASP A 378 -20.88 0.86 -1.16
CA ASP A 378 -21.86 0.79 -2.25
C ASP A 378 -22.90 1.91 -2.19
#